data_AF-A0A7W9IBA5-F1
#
_entry.id   AF-A0A7W9IBA5-F1
#
_cell.length_a   1.000
_cell.length_b   1.000
_cell.length_c   1.000
_cell.angle_alpha   90.00
_cell.angle_beta   90.00
_cell.angle_gamma   90.00
#
_symmetry.space_group_name_H-M   'P 1'
#
loop_
_entity.id
_entity.type
_entity.pdbx_description
1 polymer ?
#
loop_
_entity_poly.entity_id
_entity_poly.type
_entity_poly.pdbx_seq_one_letter_code
_entity_poly.pdbx_strand_id
1 'polypeptide(L)'
;MLDDAWLWVAVEWSPPAYAEFYARDGFDTPTTVVLLVAALVKAAFLWLILRAPAPGPLDRREKALRRLLYLAVAYTLVLWYPVVLLSDAVDAASQLALWTAIDVLYLLVIRWRSRMLRAAAGAMFAVELAGMADELLDELDLPELGSGGIVGLGLMLGGMAATVITVVGQRRDGRWSRGTQAAGWLSVGVYALVIPLDVLFERIPGGNLAMLVTMDAVGLVSTVWIAATARELPAEGRPADLPPARRRVIRVAVAAVAVLPIIALIHPEETPHLTYTGWSMDCYDRPGFGDLKPAERDAAFLCRARSTDGGVPPMFPDSLSDQEILASGRALCRTKNRDEQEAILARAGSARPGWGADPWDLVYVCPEIIGATHPELLRSTAERKAANTAHIAEENAKCRDPWPRAKGVVQATAKYFLFADGDHGYLVHDPQDEAVDEAAEQAIDKVYDDDALIGVAGSAVLIGHVEDVVDLCLTVKAFRTAPPQRTAGWDQVNEVPIVSRTGRLTVPEMGEGGDVGAGAPMPNLAIAGKGRYRLRAYVRVDDAGEEQHLVVVFPGASRKRLEVLTK
;
A
#
# COMPACT_ATOMS: atom_id res chain seq x y z
N MET A 1 -23.23 -25.31 10.35
CA MET A 1 -22.72 -24.38 9.32
C MET A 1 -21.22 -24.57 9.30
N LEU A 2 -20.63 -24.82 8.13
CA LEU A 2 -19.18 -24.65 8.00
C LEU A 2 -18.92 -23.16 8.23
N ASP A 3 -17.96 -22.84 9.09
CA ASP A 3 -17.49 -21.47 9.29
C ASP A 3 -17.01 -20.89 7.95
N ASP A 4 -17.28 -19.61 7.68
CA ASP A 4 -16.94 -18.96 6.41
C ASP A 4 -15.43 -19.07 6.13
N ALA A 5 -14.61 -19.02 7.18
CA ALA A 5 -13.18 -19.26 7.15
C ALA A 5 -12.80 -20.63 6.54
N TRP A 6 -13.53 -21.70 6.85
CA TRP A 6 -13.25 -23.03 6.30
C TRP A 6 -13.66 -23.16 4.84
N LEU A 7 -14.73 -22.46 4.44
CA LEU A 7 -15.13 -22.42 3.02
C LEU A 7 -14.07 -21.67 2.20
N TRP A 8 -13.53 -20.57 2.71
CA TRP A 8 -12.43 -19.84 2.08
C TRP A 8 -11.18 -20.71 1.90
N VAL A 9 -10.69 -21.32 2.98
CA VAL A 9 -9.50 -22.20 2.95
C VAL A 9 -9.68 -23.35 1.95
N ALA A 10 -10.88 -23.95 1.89
CA ALA A 10 -11.15 -25.05 0.98
C ALA A 10 -11.15 -24.64 -0.49
N VAL A 11 -11.52 -23.40 -0.79
CA VAL A 11 -11.64 -22.88 -2.16
C VAL A 11 -10.34 -22.22 -2.61
N GLU A 12 -9.81 -21.28 -1.85
CA GLU A 12 -8.67 -20.43 -2.22
C GLU A 12 -7.32 -21.02 -1.81
N TRP A 13 -7.31 -22.13 -1.05
CA TRP A 13 -6.09 -22.78 -0.55
C TRP A 13 -5.13 -21.82 0.16
N SER A 14 -5.70 -20.76 0.76
CA SER A 14 -5.00 -19.72 1.49
C SER A 14 -5.40 -19.73 2.97
N PRO A 15 -4.55 -19.19 3.86
CA PRO A 15 -4.85 -19.15 5.30
C PRO A 15 -6.15 -18.40 5.62
N PRO A 16 -6.86 -18.80 6.70
CA PRO A 16 -8.09 -18.13 7.16
C PRO A 16 -7.97 -16.61 7.33
N ALA A 17 -6.80 -16.12 7.74
CA ALA A 17 -6.53 -14.70 7.95
C ALA A 17 -6.74 -13.85 6.68
N TYR A 18 -6.58 -14.43 5.48
CA TYR A 18 -6.89 -13.74 4.23
C TYR A 18 -8.40 -13.58 4.01
N ALA A 19 -9.23 -14.48 4.52
CA ALA A 19 -10.69 -14.34 4.45
C ALA A 19 -11.18 -13.12 5.22
N GLU A 20 -10.61 -12.88 6.41
CA GLU A 20 -10.94 -11.75 7.28
C GLU A 20 -10.57 -10.40 6.66
N PHE A 21 -9.52 -10.37 5.82
CA PHE A 21 -9.13 -9.18 5.05
C PHE A 21 -10.20 -8.78 4.04
N TYR A 22 -10.73 -9.75 3.30
CA TYR A 22 -11.68 -9.48 2.23
C TYR A 22 -13.14 -9.39 2.71
N ALA A 23 -13.46 -9.96 3.89
CA ALA A 23 -14.82 -10.03 4.40
C ALA A 23 -14.87 -9.94 5.93
N ARG A 24 -14.55 -8.75 6.46
CA ARG A 24 -14.54 -8.44 7.92
C ARG A 24 -15.86 -8.75 8.64
N ASP A 25 -16.98 -8.68 7.92
CA ASP A 25 -18.35 -8.93 8.42
C ASP A 25 -18.93 -10.30 7.98
N GLY A 26 -18.10 -11.19 7.41
CA GLY A 26 -18.53 -12.46 6.81
C GLY A 26 -18.91 -12.34 5.32
N PHE A 27 -19.15 -13.47 4.66
CA PHE A 27 -19.44 -13.47 3.22
C PHE A 27 -20.91 -13.14 2.94
N ASP A 28 -21.16 -12.25 1.98
CA ASP A 28 -22.50 -12.05 1.46
C ASP A 28 -22.99 -13.30 0.69
N THR A 29 -24.31 -13.46 0.59
CA THR A 29 -24.92 -14.62 -0.11
C THR A 29 -24.37 -14.87 -1.52
N PRO A 30 -24.17 -13.87 -2.40
CA PRO A 30 -23.60 -14.13 -3.72
C PRO A 30 -22.15 -14.62 -3.63
N THR A 31 -21.31 -14.09 -2.73
CA THR A 31 -19.94 -14.57 -2.54
C THR A 31 -19.94 -16.01 -2.05
N THR A 32 -20.79 -16.37 -1.08
CA THR A 32 -20.91 -17.76 -0.60
C THR A 32 -21.30 -18.70 -1.74
N VAL A 33 -22.27 -18.32 -2.59
CA VAL A 33 -22.67 -19.12 -3.75
C VAL A 33 -21.51 -19.28 -4.74
N VAL A 34 -20.76 -18.21 -5.00
CA VAL A 34 -19.60 -18.25 -5.91
C VAL A 34 -18.48 -19.13 -5.35
N LEU A 35 -18.16 -19.03 -4.06
CA LEU A 35 -17.20 -19.92 -3.39
C LEU A 35 -17.61 -21.39 -3.50
N LEU A 36 -18.89 -21.71 -3.30
CA LEU A 36 -19.39 -23.09 -3.45
C LEU A 36 -19.28 -23.61 -4.89
N VAL A 37 -19.59 -22.77 -5.87
CA VAL A 37 -19.41 -23.13 -7.30
C VAL A 37 -17.94 -23.29 -7.63
N ALA A 38 -17.09 -22.37 -7.18
CA ALA A 38 -15.65 -22.41 -7.36
C ALA A 38 -15.04 -23.68 -6.74
N ALA A 39 -15.46 -24.08 -5.54
CA ALA A 39 -15.05 -25.34 -4.91
C ALA A 39 -15.28 -26.55 -5.83
N LEU A 40 -16.49 -26.67 -6.40
CA LEU A 40 -16.86 -27.77 -7.27
C LEU A 40 -16.07 -27.75 -8.59
N VAL A 41 -15.85 -26.57 -9.16
CA VAL A 41 -15.08 -26.38 -10.39
C VAL A 41 -13.61 -26.72 -10.16
N LYS A 42 -12.98 -26.16 -9.12
CA LYS A 42 -11.58 -26.44 -8.75
C LYS A 42 -11.38 -27.93 -8.46
N ALA A 43 -12.30 -28.57 -7.72
CA ALA A 43 -12.24 -30.02 -7.49
C ALA A 43 -12.33 -30.84 -8.78
N ALA A 44 -13.19 -30.45 -9.72
CA ALA A 44 -13.29 -31.10 -11.03
C ALA A 44 -12.01 -30.91 -11.86
N PHE A 45 -11.42 -29.72 -11.85
CA PHE A 45 -10.15 -29.43 -12.52
C PHE A 45 -8.98 -30.18 -11.91
N LEU A 46 -8.86 -30.23 -10.58
CA LEU A 46 -7.90 -31.09 -9.90
C LEU A 46 -8.07 -32.54 -10.31
N TRP A 47 -9.29 -33.06 -10.34
CA TRP A 47 -9.54 -34.43 -10.82
C TRP A 47 -9.06 -34.66 -12.26
N LEU A 48 -9.19 -33.66 -13.15
CA LEU A 48 -8.70 -33.73 -14.52
C LEU A 48 -7.17 -33.65 -14.62
N ILE A 49 -6.54 -32.82 -13.79
CA ILE A 49 -5.09 -32.64 -13.70
C ILE A 49 -4.42 -33.92 -13.20
N LEU A 50 -4.96 -34.53 -12.13
CA LEU A 50 -4.37 -35.70 -11.47
C LEU A 50 -4.66 -37.04 -12.18
N ARG A 51 -5.29 -37.02 -13.36
CA ARG A 51 -5.51 -38.26 -14.13
C ARG A 51 -4.19 -38.87 -14.56
N ALA A 52 -4.10 -40.20 -14.46
CA ALA A 52 -2.91 -40.95 -14.83
C ALA A 52 -2.44 -40.65 -16.27
N PRO A 53 -1.12 -40.51 -16.50
CA PRO A 53 -0.53 -40.37 -17.83
C PRO A 53 -0.98 -41.48 -18.79
N ALA A 54 -1.14 -41.18 -20.08
CA ALA A 54 -1.41 -42.22 -21.07
C ALA A 54 -0.18 -43.17 -21.15
N PRO A 55 -0.38 -44.49 -21.16
CA PRO A 55 0.71 -45.43 -21.37
C PRO A 55 1.20 -45.33 -22.81
N GLY A 56 2.52 -45.46 -23.00
CA GLY A 56 3.14 -45.53 -24.32
C GLY A 56 4.63 -45.20 -24.28
N PRO A 57 5.39 -45.59 -25.33
CA PRO A 57 6.78 -45.20 -25.44
C PRO A 57 6.91 -43.69 -25.57
N LEU A 58 8.00 -43.15 -25.04
CA LEU A 58 8.36 -41.75 -25.18
C LEU A 58 9.84 -41.63 -25.52
N ASP A 59 10.12 -40.71 -26.41
CA ASP A 59 11.48 -40.34 -26.78
C ASP A 59 12.13 -39.52 -25.65
N ARG A 60 13.46 -39.32 -25.69
CA ARG A 60 14.17 -38.54 -24.66
C ARG A 60 13.61 -37.12 -24.51
N ARG A 61 13.29 -36.46 -25.63
CA ARG A 61 12.74 -35.10 -25.66
C ARG A 61 11.32 -35.04 -25.12
N GLU A 62 10.50 -36.03 -25.44
CA GLU A 62 9.12 -36.11 -24.96
C GLU A 62 9.05 -36.43 -23.47
N LYS A 63 9.97 -37.28 -22.96
CA LYS A 63 10.13 -37.50 -21.51
C LYS A 63 10.51 -36.21 -20.78
N ALA A 64 11.43 -35.42 -21.34
CA ALA A 64 11.82 -34.14 -20.76
C ALA A 64 10.63 -33.16 -20.75
N LEU A 65 9.93 -33.01 -21.88
CA LEU A 65 8.78 -32.12 -21.99
C LEU A 65 7.68 -32.53 -21.00
N ARG A 66 7.33 -33.81 -20.93
CA ARG A 66 6.34 -34.30 -19.95
C ARG A 66 6.73 -33.95 -18.51
N ARG A 67 8.00 -34.09 -18.14
CA ARG A 67 8.47 -33.78 -16.78
C ARG A 67 8.38 -32.28 -16.49
N LEU A 68 8.80 -31.43 -17.41
CA LEU A 68 8.73 -29.98 -17.24
C LEU A 68 7.28 -29.47 -17.20
N LEU A 69 6.39 -30.03 -18.02
CA LEU A 69 4.96 -29.69 -17.95
C LEU A 69 4.32 -30.10 -16.61
N TYR A 70 4.69 -31.25 -16.04
CA TYR A 70 4.23 -31.61 -14.69
C TYR A 70 4.91 -30.78 -13.60
N LEU A 71 6.14 -30.30 -13.81
CA LEU A 71 6.80 -29.36 -12.91
C LEU A 71 6.06 -28.01 -12.92
N ALA A 72 5.68 -27.50 -14.10
CA ALA A 72 4.85 -26.29 -14.21
C ALA A 72 3.49 -26.47 -13.51
N VAL A 73 2.82 -27.61 -13.68
CA VAL A 73 1.58 -27.94 -12.95
C VAL A 73 1.80 -27.97 -11.45
N ALA A 74 2.88 -28.59 -10.97
CA ALA A 74 3.21 -28.64 -9.55
C ALA A 74 3.53 -27.25 -8.99
N TYR A 75 4.19 -26.42 -9.81
CA TYR A 75 4.50 -25.04 -9.49
C TYR A 75 3.22 -24.24 -9.22
N THR A 76 2.27 -24.25 -10.17
CA THR A 76 0.98 -23.56 -10.04
C THR A 76 0.15 -24.06 -8.86
N LEU A 77 0.15 -25.37 -8.56
CA LEU A 77 -0.75 -25.92 -7.54
C LEU A 77 -0.19 -25.85 -6.11
N VAL A 78 1.12 -26.00 -5.94
CA VAL A 78 1.71 -26.30 -4.62
C VAL A 78 2.99 -25.53 -4.35
N LEU A 79 3.88 -25.41 -5.35
CA LEU A 79 5.20 -24.82 -5.07
C LEU A 79 5.16 -23.30 -4.92
N TRP A 80 4.07 -22.62 -5.28
CA TRP A 80 3.91 -21.19 -5.01
C TRP A 80 4.09 -20.85 -3.53
N TYR A 81 3.59 -21.69 -2.61
CA TYR A 81 3.70 -21.44 -1.15
C TYR A 81 5.15 -21.41 -0.63
N PRO A 82 6.01 -22.42 -0.86
CA PRO A 82 7.42 -22.33 -0.47
C PRO A 82 8.22 -21.34 -1.32
N VAL A 83 7.78 -21.02 -2.54
CA VAL A 83 8.44 -20.05 -3.42
C VAL A 83 8.33 -18.62 -2.89
N VAL A 84 7.24 -18.28 -2.19
CA VAL A 84 7.11 -16.99 -1.47
C VAL A 84 8.23 -16.78 -0.42
N LEU A 85 8.94 -17.84 0.00
CA LEU A 85 10.10 -17.73 0.89
C LEU A 85 11.41 -17.42 0.15
N LEU A 86 11.41 -17.51 -1.18
CA LEU A 86 12.53 -17.11 -2.04
C LEU A 86 12.37 -15.63 -2.40
N SER A 87 13.48 -14.96 -2.70
CA SER A 87 13.41 -13.62 -3.29
C SER A 87 12.68 -13.68 -4.63
N ASP A 88 11.86 -12.68 -4.94
CA ASP A 88 11.07 -12.62 -6.17
C ASP A 88 11.96 -12.75 -7.42
N ALA A 89 13.19 -12.22 -7.40
CA ALA A 89 14.18 -12.38 -8.48
C ALA A 89 14.52 -13.85 -8.79
N VAL A 90 14.62 -14.69 -7.76
CA VAL A 90 14.93 -16.13 -7.91
C VAL A 90 13.73 -16.86 -8.48
N ASP A 91 12.52 -16.45 -8.12
CA ASP A 91 11.30 -17.02 -8.68
C ASP A 91 11.17 -16.66 -10.17
N ALA A 92 11.24 -15.37 -10.51
CA ALA A 92 11.18 -14.89 -11.89
C ALA A 92 12.24 -15.57 -12.78
N ALA A 93 13.48 -15.70 -12.30
CA ALA A 93 14.54 -16.41 -13.02
C ALA A 93 14.24 -17.90 -13.21
N SER A 94 13.66 -18.55 -12.20
CA SER A 94 13.28 -19.97 -12.25
C SER A 94 12.13 -20.21 -13.23
N GLN A 95 11.12 -19.35 -13.23
CA GLN A 95 10.01 -19.37 -14.17
C GLN A 95 10.49 -19.16 -15.61
N LEU A 96 11.32 -18.13 -15.85
CA LEU A 96 11.91 -17.86 -17.16
C LEU A 96 12.70 -19.07 -17.69
N ALA A 97 13.52 -19.69 -16.85
CA ALA A 97 14.30 -20.88 -17.22
C ALA A 97 13.40 -22.09 -17.53
N LEU A 98 12.35 -22.31 -16.74
CA LEU A 98 11.40 -23.39 -16.93
C LEU A 98 10.64 -23.24 -18.26
N TRP A 99 10.06 -22.07 -18.52
CA TRP A 99 9.28 -21.80 -19.73
C TRP A 99 10.14 -21.79 -20.99
N THR A 100 11.35 -21.24 -20.93
CA THR A 100 12.32 -21.34 -22.03
C THR A 100 12.57 -22.80 -22.43
N ALA A 101 12.77 -23.68 -21.45
CA ALA A 101 13.00 -25.10 -21.71
C ALA A 101 11.75 -25.79 -22.29
N ILE A 102 10.56 -25.44 -21.81
CA ILE A 102 9.28 -25.96 -22.32
C ILE A 102 9.08 -25.54 -23.79
N ASP A 103 9.29 -24.27 -24.13
CA ASP A 103 9.05 -23.73 -25.48
C ASP A 103 9.99 -24.32 -26.52
N VAL A 104 11.28 -24.42 -26.18
CA VAL A 104 12.27 -25.13 -27.02
C VAL A 104 11.84 -26.57 -27.25
N LEU A 105 11.35 -27.26 -26.22
CA LEU A 105 10.87 -28.63 -26.36
C LEU A 105 9.55 -28.71 -27.14
N TYR A 106 8.64 -27.74 -27.04
CA TYR A 106 7.45 -27.67 -27.89
C TYR A 106 7.81 -27.55 -29.36
N LEU A 107 8.77 -26.68 -29.70
CA LEU A 107 9.28 -26.55 -31.08
C LEU A 107 9.90 -27.84 -31.62
N LEU A 108 10.49 -28.65 -30.74
CA LEU A 108 11.17 -29.90 -31.09
C LEU A 108 10.24 -31.12 -31.11
N VAL A 109 9.25 -31.17 -30.22
CA VAL A 109 8.36 -32.33 -30.02
C VAL A 109 7.13 -32.25 -30.90
N ILE A 110 6.53 -31.07 -31.08
CA ILE A 110 5.37 -30.92 -31.95
C ILE A 110 5.79 -31.08 -33.41
N ARG A 111 5.10 -31.94 -34.15
CA ARG A 111 5.32 -32.17 -35.58
C ARG A 111 4.70 -31.04 -36.40
N TRP A 112 5.43 -29.93 -36.51
CA TRP A 112 5.03 -28.78 -37.31
C TRP A 112 4.98 -29.13 -38.80
N ARG A 113 3.77 -29.13 -39.39
CA ARG A 113 3.55 -29.50 -40.80
C ARG A 113 4.18 -28.54 -41.81
N SER A 114 4.46 -27.28 -41.41
CA SER A 114 5.15 -26.30 -42.25
C SER A 114 6.26 -25.59 -41.48
N ARG A 115 7.34 -25.23 -42.20
CA ARG A 115 8.45 -24.44 -41.63
C ARG A 115 7.99 -23.06 -41.18
N MET A 116 7.04 -22.46 -41.90
CA MET A 116 6.45 -21.17 -41.55
C MET A 116 5.71 -21.21 -40.21
N LEU A 117 4.94 -22.28 -39.95
CA LEU A 117 4.20 -22.42 -38.69
C LEU A 117 5.16 -22.59 -37.51
N ARG A 118 6.25 -23.36 -37.70
CA ARG A 118 7.31 -23.50 -36.69
C ARG A 118 8.05 -22.19 -36.42
N ALA A 119 8.34 -21.41 -37.46
CA ALA A 119 8.98 -20.10 -37.32
C ALA A 119 8.07 -19.11 -36.60
N ALA A 120 6.77 -19.09 -36.94
CA ALA A 120 5.78 -18.28 -36.25
C ALA A 120 5.66 -18.67 -34.76
N ALA A 121 5.65 -19.97 -34.44
CA ALA A 121 5.67 -20.44 -33.06
C ALA A 121 6.92 -19.97 -32.31
N GLY A 122 8.10 -20.10 -32.93
CA GLY A 122 9.34 -19.62 -32.31
C GLY A 122 9.37 -18.12 -32.07
N ALA A 123 8.78 -17.32 -32.97
CA ALA A 123 8.64 -15.88 -32.78
C ALA A 123 7.69 -15.55 -31.62
N MET A 124 6.55 -16.23 -31.50
CA MET A 124 5.60 -15.98 -30.40
C MET A 124 6.18 -16.40 -29.04
N PHE A 125 6.87 -17.54 -28.96
CA PHE A 125 7.57 -17.95 -27.74
C PHE A 125 8.66 -16.95 -27.34
N ALA A 126 9.40 -16.40 -28.31
CA ALA A 126 10.39 -15.38 -28.01
C ALA A 126 9.76 -14.09 -27.44
N VAL A 127 8.57 -13.69 -27.90
CA VAL A 127 7.84 -12.54 -27.35
C VAL A 127 7.34 -12.82 -25.93
N GLU A 128 6.80 -14.01 -25.68
CA GLU A 128 6.38 -14.44 -24.33
C GLU A 128 7.57 -14.43 -23.34
N LEU A 129 8.70 -15.03 -23.73
CA LEU A 129 9.91 -15.06 -22.90
C LEU A 129 10.54 -13.68 -22.72
N ALA A 130 10.38 -12.77 -23.68
CA ALA A 130 10.81 -11.37 -23.52
C ALA A 130 10.02 -10.67 -22.41
N GLY A 131 8.74 -11.03 -22.22
CA GLY A 131 7.94 -10.47 -21.12
C GLY A 131 8.35 -11.01 -19.77
N MET A 132 8.57 -12.32 -19.65
CA MET A 132 9.12 -12.91 -18.41
C MET A 132 10.53 -12.41 -18.10
N ALA A 133 11.32 -12.06 -19.12
CA ALA A 133 12.64 -11.46 -18.93
C ALA A 133 12.57 -9.99 -18.48
N ASP A 134 11.56 -9.24 -18.93
CA ASP A 134 11.28 -7.87 -18.49
C ASP A 134 10.92 -7.82 -17.01
N GLU A 135 10.05 -8.73 -16.56
CA GLU A 135 9.69 -8.91 -15.15
C GLU A 135 10.91 -9.24 -14.27
N LEU A 136 11.83 -10.07 -14.78
CA LEU A 136 13.09 -10.35 -14.07
C LEU A 136 14.03 -9.13 -14.03
N LEU A 137 14.00 -8.25 -15.03
CA LEU A 137 14.82 -7.03 -15.03
C LEU A 137 14.30 -6.01 -14.01
N ASP A 138 12.98 -5.85 -13.94
CA ASP A 138 12.29 -5.02 -12.94
C ASP A 138 12.68 -5.46 -11.52
N GLU A 139 12.55 -6.75 -11.24
CA GLU A 139 12.87 -7.32 -9.92
C GLU A 139 14.38 -7.29 -9.56
N LEU A 140 15.25 -7.02 -10.53
CA LEU A 140 16.69 -6.82 -10.32
C LEU A 140 17.09 -5.34 -10.27
N ASP A 141 16.14 -4.41 -10.27
CA ASP A 141 16.35 -2.95 -10.38
C ASP A 141 17.19 -2.57 -11.62
N LEU A 142 17.02 -3.31 -12.73
CA LEU A 142 17.73 -3.07 -13.99
C LEU A 142 16.85 -2.32 -15.00
N PRO A 143 17.44 -1.67 -16.02
CA PRO A 143 16.66 -0.96 -17.04
C PRO A 143 15.69 -1.90 -17.78
N GLU A 144 14.40 -1.71 -17.55
CA GLU A 144 13.29 -2.41 -18.21
C GLU A 144 13.26 -2.16 -19.73
N LEU A 145 12.62 -3.06 -20.47
CA LEU A 145 12.34 -2.92 -21.90
C LEU A 145 11.23 -1.86 -22.17
N GLY A 146 10.57 -1.36 -21.13
CA GLY A 146 9.84 -0.09 -21.11
C GLY A 146 8.54 -0.16 -20.29
N SER A 147 8.43 0.66 -19.25
CA SER A 147 7.31 0.75 -18.28
C SER A 147 5.96 1.27 -18.83
N GLY A 148 5.75 1.26 -20.16
CA GLY A 148 4.52 1.73 -20.76
C GLY A 148 3.46 0.63 -20.83
N GLY A 149 2.21 0.90 -20.43
CA GLY A 149 1.10 -0.07 -20.52
C GLY A 149 0.85 -0.67 -21.92
N ILE A 150 1.40 -0.08 -22.98
CA ILE A 150 1.41 -0.64 -24.35
C ILE A 150 2.35 -1.85 -24.46
N VAL A 151 3.51 -1.80 -23.79
CA VAL A 151 4.50 -2.89 -23.78
C VAL A 151 3.93 -4.08 -23.00
N GLY A 152 3.40 -3.84 -21.80
CA GLY A 152 2.71 -4.87 -20.99
C GLY A 152 1.55 -5.54 -21.74
N LEU A 153 0.70 -4.77 -22.42
CA LEU A 153 -0.37 -5.32 -23.26
C LEU A 153 0.19 -6.16 -24.43
N GLY A 154 1.28 -5.72 -25.06
CA GLY A 154 1.96 -6.45 -26.13
C GLY A 154 2.50 -7.80 -25.65
N LEU A 155 3.08 -7.85 -24.46
CA LEU A 155 3.63 -9.06 -23.84
C LEU A 155 2.51 -10.05 -23.45
N MET A 156 1.42 -9.57 -22.85
CA MET A 156 0.25 -10.41 -22.55
C MET A 156 -0.38 -11.02 -23.82
N LEU A 157 -0.53 -10.21 -24.88
CA LEU A 157 -1.01 -10.70 -26.17
C LEU A 157 -0.04 -11.71 -26.80
N GLY A 158 1.26 -11.59 -26.52
CA GLY A 158 2.29 -12.55 -26.87
C GLY A 158 2.03 -13.95 -26.28
N GLY A 159 1.80 -14.05 -24.97
CA GLY A 159 1.47 -15.32 -24.30
C GLY A 159 0.17 -15.95 -24.82
N MET A 160 -0.84 -15.13 -25.12
CA MET A 160 -2.08 -15.60 -25.75
C MET A 160 -1.79 -16.17 -27.16
N ALA A 161 -0.99 -15.48 -27.97
CA ALA A 161 -0.62 -15.93 -29.30
C ALA A 161 0.24 -17.21 -29.27
N ALA A 162 1.12 -17.35 -28.28
CA ALA A 162 1.91 -18.56 -28.02
C ALA A 162 1.02 -19.77 -27.65
N THR A 163 -0.02 -19.56 -26.84
CA THR A 163 -1.01 -20.60 -26.53
C THR A 163 -1.78 -21.01 -27.79
N VAL A 164 -2.28 -20.03 -28.57
CA VAL A 164 -3.04 -20.29 -29.82
C VAL A 164 -2.19 -21.10 -30.81
N ILE A 165 -0.95 -20.68 -31.07
CA ILE A 165 -0.08 -21.36 -32.05
C ILE A 165 0.28 -22.78 -31.58
N THR A 166 0.44 -22.98 -30.27
CA THR A 166 0.67 -24.30 -29.67
C THR A 166 -0.53 -25.22 -29.85
N VAL A 167 -1.75 -24.76 -29.56
CA VAL A 167 -2.99 -25.54 -29.76
C VAL A 167 -3.20 -25.88 -31.24
N VAL A 168 -2.92 -24.93 -32.14
CA VAL A 168 -2.95 -25.18 -33.60
C VAL A 168 -1.90 -26.23 -34.00
N GLY A 169 -0.69 -26.16 -33.44
CA GLY A 169 0.37 -27.14 -33.61
C GLY A 169 -0.07 -28.54 -33.15
N GLN A 170 -0.60 -28.64 -31.92
CA GLN A 170 -1.13 -29.88 -31.35
C GLN A 170 -2.25 -30.49 -32.22
N ARG A 171 -3.18 -29.66 -32.71
CA ARG A 171 -4.27 -30.09 -33.59
C ARG A 171 -3.75 -30.64 -34.92
N ARG A 172 -2.69 -30.05 -35.48
CA ARG A 172 -2.09 -30.46 -36.76
C ARG A 172 -1.24 -31.73 -36.63
N ASP A 173 -0.59 -31.89 -35.49
CA ASP A 173 0.17 -33.09 -35.13
C ASP A 173 -0.75 -34.30 -34.96
N GLY A 174 -1.93 -34.11 -34.36
CA GLY A 174 -3.00 -35.11 -34.30
C GLY A 174 -2.88 -36.12 -33.14
N ARG A 175 -1.81 -36.06 -32.34
CA ARG A 175 -1.64 -36.89 -31.13
C ARG A 175 -2.59 -36.53 -29.99
N TRP A 176 -2.95 -35.25 -29.87
CA TRP A 176 -3.76 -34.75 -28.77
C TRP A 176 -5.26 -34.87 -29.04
N SER A 177 -6.00 -35.29 -28.03
CA SER A 177 -7.44 -35.47 -28.06
C SER A 177 -8.17 -34.15 -28.27
N ARG A 178 -9.44 -34.25 -28.71
CA ARG A 178 -10.33 -33.07 -28.79
C ARG A 178 -10.54 -32.41 -27.43
N GLY A 179 -10.46 -33.18 -26.34
CA GLY A 179 -10.57 -32.65 -24.97
C GLY A 179 -9.40 -31.75 -24.61
N THR A 180 -8.16 -32.19 -24.91
CA THR A 180 -6.96 -31.37 -24.70
C THR A 180 -6.99 -30.10 -25.54
N GLN A 181 -7.41 -30.22 -26.81
CA GLN A 181 -7.56 -29.05 -27.69
C GLN A 181 -8.63 -28.08 -27.17
N ALA A 182 -9.77 -28.58 -26.68
CA ALA A 182 -10.82 -27.75 -26.11
C ALA A 182 -10.34 -27.03 -24.84
N ALA A 183 -9.60 -27.70 -23.95
CA ALA A 183 -8.99 -27.08 -22.77
C ALA A 183 -8.00 -25.97 -23.17
N GLY A 184 -7.17 -26.19 -24.21
CA GLY A 184 -6.28 -25.17 -24.73
C GLY A 184 -7.00 -23.94 -25.30
N TRP A 185 -8.09 -24.14 -26.06
CA TRP A 185 -8.92 -23.02 -26.53
C TRP A 185 -9.65 -22.29 -25.41
N LEU A 186 -10.10 -23.01 -24.38
CA LEU A 186 -10.71 -22.40 -23.20
C LEU A 186 -9.68 -21.55 -22.44
N SER A 187 -8.42 -22.00 -22.34
CA SER A 187 -7.32 -21.22 -21.74
C SER A 187 -7.11 -19.89 -22.47
N VAL A 188 -7.18 -19.87 -23.80
CA VAL A 188 -7.13 -18.61 -24.59
C VAL A 188 -8.31 -17.70 -24.25
N GLY A 189 -9.51 -18.28 -24.07
CA GLY A 189 -10.70 -17.55 -23.65
C GLY A 189 -10.55 -16.91 -22.26
N VAL A 190 -9.81 -17.53 -21.36
CA VAL A 190 -9.47 -16.95 -20.04
C VAL A 190 -8.66 -15.67 -20.22
N TYR A 191 -7.56 -15.72 -20.98
CA TYR A 191 -6.74 -14.52 -21.23
C TYR A 191 -7.55 -13.40 -21.90
N ALA A 192 -8.40 -13.74 -22.88
CA ALA A 192 -9.27 -12.76 -23.54
C ALA A 192 -10.34 -12.14 -22.63
N LEU A 193 -10.71 -12.82 -21.54
CA LEU A 193 -11.63 -12.32 -20.52
C LEU A 193 -10.90 -11.47 -19.48
N VAL A 194 -9.74 -11.92 -19.01
CA VAL A 194 -8.94 -11.26 -17.97
C VAL A 194 -8.43 -9.90 -18.43
N ILE A 195 -7.88 -9.81 -19.65
CA ILE A 195 -7.27 -8.58 -20.19
C ILE A 195 -8.22 -7.35 -20.15
N PRO A 196 -9.45 -7.39 -20.70
CA PRO A 196 -10.35 -6.25 -20.63
C PRO A 196 -10.85 -5.97 -19.21
N LEU A 197 -10.94 -6.99 -18.36
CA LEU A 197 -11.33 -6.83 -16.96
C LEU A 197 -10.24 -6.07 -16.20
N ASP A 198 -8.97 -6.47 -16.30
CA ASP A 198 -7.84 -5.80 -15.64
C ASP A 198 -7.78 -4.30 -15.99
N VAL A 199 -7.88 -3.97 -17.29
CA VAL A 199 -7.88 -2.59 -17.80
C VAL A 199 -9.11 -1.78 -17.33
N LEU A 200 -10.26 -2.43 -17.14
CA LEU A 200 -11.47 -1.78 -16.65
C LEU A 200 -11.43 -1.57 -15.12
N PHE A 201 -10.70 -2.41 -14.37
CA PHE A 201 -10.73 -2.46 -12.91
C PHE A 201 -9.61 -1.68 -12.22
N GLU A 202 -8.48 -1.38 -12.87
CA GLU A 202 -7.53 -0.36 -12.37
C GLU A 202 -8.21 1.01 -12.11
N ARG A 203 -9.40 1.23 -12.66
CA ARG A 203 -10.23 2.43 -12.46
C ARG A 203 -11.25 2.37 -11.32
N ILE A 204 -11.46 1.21 -10.68
CA ILE A 204 -12.50 1.05 -9.64
C ILE A 204 -11.84 0.55 -8.35
N PRO A 205 -11.64 1.42 -7.33
CA PRO A 205 -11.16 0.99 -6.03
C PRO A 205 -12.21 0.08 -5.38
N GLY A 206 -11.82 -1.16 -5.05
CA GLY A 206 -12.68 -2.14 -4.35
C GLY A 206 -13.29 -3.21 -5.25
N GLY A 207 -12.46 -4.03 -5.90
CA GLY A 207 -12.90 -5.17 -6.71
C GLY A 207 -13.81 -6.15 -5.95
N ASN A 208 -14.83 -6.68 -6.62
CA ASN A 208 -15.78 -7.63 -6.04
C ASN A 208 -15.07 -8.98 -5.75
N LEU A 209 -15.04 -9.40 -4.49
CA LEU A 209 -14.40 -10.65 -4.03
C LEU A 209 -14.85 -11.88 -4.83
N ALA A 210 -16.12 -11.95 -5.22
CA ALA A 210 -16.66 -13.03 -6.05
C ALA A 210 -15.95 -13.13 -7.41
N MET A 211 -15.52 -12.01 -7.96
CA MET A 211 -14.79 -11.98 -9.22
C MET A 211 -13.36 -12.52 -9.04
N LEU A 212 -12.68 -12.17 -7.95
CA LEU A 212 -11.34 -12.70 -7.64
C LEU A 212 -11.37 -14.22 -7.52
N VAL A 213 -12.31 -14.75 -6.72
CA VAL A 213 -12.56 -16.20 -6.58
C VAL A 213 -12.85 -16.87 -7.93
N THR A 214 -13.61 -16.19 -8.78
CA THR A 214 -13.93 -16.70 -10.13
C THR A 214 -12.67 -16.72 -11.01
N MET A 215 -11.84 -15.68 -10.96
CA MET A 215 -10.61 -15.61 -11.75
C MET A 215 -9.62 -16.69 -11.35
N ASP A 216 -9.45 -16.95 -10.06
CA ASP A 216 -8.57 -18.01 -9.59
C ASP A 216 -9.05 -19.39 -10.09
N ALA A 217 -10.35 -19.67 -9.94
CA ALA A 217 -10.93 -20.92 -10.45
C ALA A 217 -10.78 -21.08 -11.97
N VAL A 218 -10.93 -19.99 -12.72
CA VAL A 218 -10.80 -19.96 -14.18
C VAL A 218 -9.33 -20.08 -14.60
N GLY A 219 -8.38 -19.56 -13.81
CA GLY A 219 -6.94 -19.66 -14.05
C GLY A 219 -6.45 -21.12 -14.18
N LEU A 220 -7.05 -22.04 -13.43
CA LEU A 220 -6.74 -23.48 -13.48
C LEU A 220 -7.05 -24.15 -14.83
N VAL A 221 -7.82 -23.52 -15.73
CA VAL A 221 -8.09 -24.06 -17.08
C VAL A 221 -6.79 -24.24 -17.87
N SER A 222 -5.85 -23.29 -17.72
CA SER A 222 -4.51 -23.38 -18.32
C SER A 222 -3.74 -24.60 -17.79
N THR A 223 -3.77 -24.81 -16.47
CA THR A 223 -3.15 -25.95 -15.79
C THR A 223 -3.74 -27.28 -16.24
N VAL A 224 -5.07 -27.35 -16.43
CA VAL A 224 -5.75 -28.53 -17.00
C VAL A 224 -5.24 -28.83 -18.40
N TRP A 225 -5.06 -27.80 -19.24
CA TRP A 225 -4.51 -27.98 -20.59
C TRP A 225 -3.05 -28.45 -20.57
N ILE A 226 -2.20 -27.88 -19.72
CA ILE A 226 -0.79 -28.29 -19.55
C ILE A 226 -0.72 -29.77 -19.10
N ALA A 227 -1.49 -30.14 -18.07
CA ALA A 227 -1.55 -31.51 -17.56
C ALA A 227 -2.06 -32.50 -18.62
N ALA A 228 -3.11 -32.12 -19.38
CA ALA A 228 -3.64 -32.93 -20.46
C ALA A 228 -2.65 -33.11 -21.61
N THR A 229 -1.91 -32.05 -21.95
CA THR A 229 -0.83 -32.07 -22.95
C THR A 229 0.28 -33.03 -22.55
N ALA A 230 0.72 -32.98 -21.29
CA ALA A 230 1.74 -33.87 -20.74
C ALA A 230 1.29 -35.34 -20.71
N ARG A 231 0.02 -35.57 -20.37
CA ARG A 231 -0.62 -36.90 -20.31
C ARG A 231 -0.70 -37.58 -21.67
N GLU A 232 -1.09 -36.85 -22.71
CA GLU A 232 -1.40 -37.41 -24.05
C GLU A 232 -0.21 -37.45 -25.01
N LEU A 233 0.98 -37.07 -24.53
CA LEU A 233 2.23 -37.07 -25.30
C LEU A 233 2.60 -38.38 -26.08
N PRO A 234 2.31 -39.63 -25.63
CA PRO A 234 2.86 -40.85 -26.22
C PRO A 234 1.93 -41.52 -27.25
N ALA A 235 1.02 -40.81 -27.91
CA ALA A 235 -0.11 -41.40 -28.64
C ALA A 235 0.21 -42.08 -30.00
N GLU A 236 1.31 -42.83 -30.11
CA GLU A 236 1.47 -43.85 -31.14
C GLU A 236 1.17 -45.24 -30.53
N GLY A 237 -0.06 -45.74 -30.76
CA GLY A 237 -0.46 -47.12 -30.46
C GLY A 237 -1.62 -47.27 -29.47
N ARG A 238 -2.55 -48.19 -29.78
CA ARG A 238 -3.67 -48.60 -28.91
C ARG A 238 -3.20 -48.88 -27.47
N PRO A 239 -4.00 -48.56 -26.45
CA PRO A 239 -3.61 -48.72 -25.06
C PRO A 239 -3.34 -50.19 -24.73
N ALA A 240 -2.13 -50.50 -24.28
CA ALA A 240 -1.91 -51.67 -23.45
C ALA A 240 -2.38 -51.32 -22.03
N ASP A 241 -3.35 -52.08 -21.50
CA ASP A 241 -3.86 -51.88 -20.16
C ASP A 241 -2.72 -51.97 -19.12
N LEU A 242 -2.56 -50.90 -18.34
CA LEU A 242 -1.63 -50.90 -17.21
C LEU A 242 -2.21 -51.75 -16.06
N PRO A 243 -1.38 -52.54 -15.36
CA PRO A 243 -1.83 -53.30 -14.19
C PRO A 243 -2.43 -52.38 -13.11
N PRO A 244 -3.55 -52.77 -12.46
CA PRO A 244 -4.28 -51.93 -11.51
C PRO A 244 -3.44 -51.46 -10.31
N ALA A 245 -2.39 -52.20 -9.95
CA ALA A 245 -1.47 -51.86 -8.86
C ALA A 245 -0.66 -50.58 -9.12
N ARG A 246 -0.14 -50.38 -10.34
CA ARG A 246 0.62 -49.15 -10.69
C ARG A 246 -0.28 -47.92 -10.75
N ARG A 247 -1.55 -48.10 -11.13
CA ARG A 247 -2.56 -47.03 -11.16
C ARG A 247 -2.91 -46.55 -9.76
N ARG A 248 -2.91 -47.45 -8.76
CA ARG A 248 -3.10 -47.12 -7.34
C ARG A 248 -1.92 -46.35 -6.76
N VAL A 249 -0.68 -46.79 -7.02
CA VAL A 249 0.52 -46.13 -6.49
C VAL A 249 0.69 -44.71 -7.04
N ILE A 250 0.44 -44.50 -8.34
CA ILE A 250 0.51 -43.16 -8.94
C ILE A 250 -0.59 -42.25 -8.37
N ARG A 251 -1.83 -42.75 -8.20
CA ARG A 251 -2.91 -41.99 -7.57
C ARG A 251 -2.61 -41.63 -6.11
N VAL A 252 -2.01 -42.53 -5.35
CA VAL A 252 -1.65 -42.28 -3.95
C VAL A 252 -0.49 -41.30 -3.85
N ALA A 253 0.54 -41.40 -4.70
CA ALA A 253 1.65 -40.44 -4.72
C ALA A 253 1.20 -39.03 -5.12
N VAL A 254 0.30 -38.93 -6.09
CA VAL A 254 -0.25 -37.65 -6.57
C VAL A 254 -1.24 -37.05 -5.58
N ALA A 255 -2.11 -37.87 -4.95
CA ALA A 255 -2.96 -37.42 -3.85
C ALA A 255 -2.14 -37.02 -2.61
N ALA A 256 -1.05 -37.71 -2.32
CA ALA A 256 -0.13 -37.32 -1.24
C ALA A 256 0.50 -35.95 -1.54
N VAL A 257 0.92 -35.65 -2.77
CA VAL A 257 1.46 -34.33 -3.14
C VAL A 257 0.41 -33.21 -3.09
N ALA A 258 -0.87 -33.50 -3.35
CA ALA A 258 -1.95 -32.52 -3.23
C ALA A 258 -2.46 -32.32 -1.79
N VAL A 259 -2.32 -33.33 -0.92
CA VAL A 259 -2.79 -33.30 0.47
C VAL A 259 -1.67 -32.96 1.47
N LEU A 260 -0.40 -33.24 1.15
CA LEU A 260 0.76 -32.86 1.96
C LEU A 260 0.86 -31.36 2.27
N PRO A 261 0.51 -30.42 1.38
CA PRO A 261 0.48 -28.99 1.70
C PRO A 261 -0.60 -28.67 2.74
N ILE A 262 -1.78 -29.30 2.61
CA ILE A 262 -2.89 -29.16 3.57
C ILE A 262 -2.49 -29.73 4.94
N ILE A 263 -1.72 -30.83 4.98
CA ILE A 263 -1.20 -31.41 6.22
C ILE A 263 0.00 -30.60 6.76
N ALA A 264 0.82 -29.98 5.91
CA ALA A 264 1.92 -29.12 6.32
C ALA A 264 1.44 -27.78 6.91
N LEU A 265 0.23 -27.35 6.53
CA LEU A 265 -0.50 -26.24 7.17
C LEU A 265 -1.09 -26.61 8.54
N ILE A 266 -1.16 -27.91 8.88
CA ILE A 266 -1.45 -28.40 10.23
C ILE A 266 -0.11 -28.48 10.98
N HIS A 267 0.37 -27.33 11.45
CA HIS A 267 1.61 -27.27 12.23
C HIS A 267 1.49 -28.11 13.52
N PRO A 268 2.48 -28.96 13.86
CA PRO A 268 2.56 -29.55 15.20
C PRO A 268 2.71 -28.44 16.24
N GLU A 269 2.04 -28.56 17.38
CA GLU A 269 1.96 -27.64 18.54
C GLU A 269 3.30 -27.31 19.24
N GLU A 270 4.40 -27.14 18.51
CA GLU A 270 5.72 -26.75 19.07
C GLU A 270 6.21 -25.37 18.61
N THR A 271 5.41 -24.60 17.85
CA THR A 271 5.74 -23.19 17.59
C THR A 271 5.25 -22.31 18.75
N PRO A 272 6.05 -21.34 19.22
CA PRO A 272 5.61 -20.39 20.24
C PRO A 272 4.29 -19.75 19.79
N HIS A 273 3.30 -19.68 20.69
CA HIS A 273 2.04 -19.01 20.39
C HIS A 273 2.31 -17.52 20.09
N LEU A 274 2.33 -17.20 18.79
CA LEU A 274 2.34 -15.85 18.27
C LEU A 274 0.90 -15.53 17.89
N THR A 275 0.18 -14.86 18.79
CA THR A 275 -1.20 -14.43 18.49
C THR A 275 -1.18 -13.25 17.51
N TYR A 276 -0.08 -12.49 17.48
CA TYR A 276 0.09 -11.27 16.68
C TYR A 276 1.45 -11.26 16.00
N THR A 277 1.52 -10.99 14.70
CA THR A 277 2.78 -10.68 13.99
C THR A 277 2.89 -9.17 13.79
N GLY A 278 4.09 -8.64 13.49
CA GLY A 278 4.24 -7.21 13.13
C GLY A 278 3.31 -6.76 11.98
N TRP A 279 2.87 -7.71 11.16
CA TRP A 279 1.92 -7.57 10.05
C TRP A 279 0.48 -7.97 10.36
N SER A 280 0.16 -8.30 11.62
CA SER A 280 -1.21 -8.72 11.96
C SER A 280 -2.16 -7.53 11.85
N MET A 281 -3.28 -7.75 11.16
CA MET A 281 -4.18 -6.66 10.75
C MET A 281 -4.82 -5.93 11.93
N ASP A 282 -4.99 -6.62 13.07
CA ASP A 282 -5.48 -6.05 14.31
C ASP A 282 -4.54 -4.98 14.91
N CYS A 283 -3.31 -4.85 14.39
CA CYS A 283 -2.32 -3.89 14.86
C CYS A 283 -2.36 -2.52 14.15
N TYR A 284 -3.14 -2.36 13.08
CA TYR A 284 -3.25 -1.09 12.35
C TYR A 284 -4.18 -0.09 13.02
N ASP A 285 -5.32 -0.55 13.53
CA ASP A 285 -6.19 0.26 14.36
C ASP A 285 -5.51 0.40 15.74
N ARG A 286 -4.83 1.52 15.98
CA ARG A 286 -4.08 1.82 17.22
C ARG A 286 -4.90 2.75 18.14
N PRO A 287 -5.99 2.27 18.78
CA PRO A 287 -6.77 3.10 19.69
C PRO A 287 -5.90 3.58 20.85
N GLY A 288 -6.18 4.80 21.32
CA GLY A 288 -5.53 5.31 22.52
C GLY A 288 -5.87 4.45 23.74
N PHE A 289 -4.96 4.39 24.72
CA PHE A 289 -5.15 3.59 25.93
C PHE A 289 -6.52 3.78 26.60
N GLY A 290 -6.99 5.04 26.70
CA GLY A 290 -8.25 5.35 27.38
C GLY A 290 -9.51 4.82 26.68
N ASP A 291 -9.40 4.39 25.42
CA ASP A 291 -10.51 3.78 24.67
C ASP A 291 -10.51 2.25 24.76
N LEU A 292 -9.42 1.65 25.26
CA LEU A 292 -9.23 0.20 25.33
C LEU A 292 -9.84 -0.41 26.59
N LYS A 293 -10.53 -1.55 26.41
CA LYS A 293 -10.92 -2.39 27.55
C LYS A 293 -9.68 -3.05 28.14
N PRO A 294 -9.67 -3.38 29.44
CA PRO A 294 -8.52 -4.03 30.08
C PRO A 294 -8.02 -5.30 29.37
N ALA A 295 -8.94 -6.09 28.79
CA ALA A 295 -8.61 -7.32 28.07
C ALA A 295 -7.88 -7.09 26.73
N GLU A 296 -7.97 -5.88 26.15
CA GLU A 296 -7.42 -5.56 24.83
C GLU A 296 -6.02 -4.92 24.91
N ARG A 297 -5.57 -4.57 26.12
CA ARG A 297 -4.33 -3.79 26.34
C ARG A 297 -3.06 -4.58 26.06
N ASP A 298 -2.99 -5.83 26.51
CA ASP A 298 -1.83 -6.69 26.27
C ASP A 298 -1.66 -6.92 24.74
N ALA A 299 -2.76 -7.05 23.99
CA ALA A 299 -2.73 -7.15 22.53
C ALA A 299 -2.22 -5.85 21.88
N ALA A 300 -2.70 -4.68 22.31
CA ALA A 300 -2.23 -3.39 21.81
C ALA A 300 -0.73 -3.16 22.07
N PHE A 301 -0.22 -3.62 23.21
CA PHE A 301 1.23 -3.61 23.48
C PHE A 301 2.00 -4.52 22.53
N LEU A 302 1.56 -5.77 22.35
CA LEU A 302 2.22 -6.73 21.47
C LEU A 302 2.31 -6.23 20.03
N CYS A 303 1.25 -5.59 19.55
CA CYS A 303 1.22 -4.92 18.26
C CYS A 303 2.29 -3.84 18.12
N ARG A 304 2.43 -2.95 19.10
CA ARG A 304 3.46 -1.90 19.09
C ARG A 304 4.86 -2.46 19.24
N ALA A 305 5.02 -3.46 20.09
CA ALA A 305 6.29 -4.14 20.33
C ALA A 305 6.86 -4.79 19.05
N ARG A 306 6.00 -5.31 18.16
CA ARG A 306 6.36 -5.96 16.89
C ARG A 306 6.22 -5.07 15.65
N SER A 307 5.73 -3.84 15.80
CA SER A 307 5.52 -2.91 14.68
C SER A 307 6.82 -2.60 13.94
N THR A 308 6.78 -2.71 12.62
CA THR A 308 7.82 -2.25 11.68
C THR A 308 7.43 -0.98 10.91
N ASP A 309 6.28 -0.38 11.26
CA ASP A 309 5.76 0.82 10.61
C ASP A 309 6.80 1.96 10.56
N GLY A 310 6.83 2.66 9.43
CA GLY A 310 7.77 3.76 9.19
C GLY A 310 9.22 3.31 8.95
N GLY A 311 9.44 2.02 8.66
CA GLY A 311 10.78 1.47 8.43
C GLY A 311 11.63 1.33 9.69
N VAL A 312 11.01 1.47 10.86
CA VAL A 312 11.68 1.39 12.16
C VAL A 312 11.76 -0.08 12.59
N PRO A 313 12.94 -0.58 13.02
CA PRO A 313 13.06 -1.94 13.55
C PRO A 313 12.13 -2.15 14.76
N PRO A 314 11.56 -3.36 14.97
CA PRO A 314 10.62 -3.60 16.06
C PRO A 314 11.31 -3.55 17.43
N MET A 315 10.54 -3.36 18.51
CA MET A 315 11.10 -3.33 19.88
C MET A 315 11.59 -4.71 20.28
N PHE A 316 10.89 -5.77 19.85
CA PHE A 316 11.24 -7.16 20.09
C PHE A 316 11.22 -7.97 18.78
N PRO A 317 12.07 -9.00 18.63
CA PRO A 317 12.06 -9.83 17.44
C PRO A 317 10.84 -10.76 17.39
N ASP A 318 10.41 -11.13 16.19
CA ASP A 318 9.25 -12.02 15.96
C ASP A 318 9.47 -13.46 16.46
N SER A 319 10.70 -13.81 16.85
CA SER A 319 11.05 -15.12 17.43
C SER A 319 10.63 -15.27 18.89
N LEU A 320 10.31 -14.18 19.60
CA LEU A 320 9.86 -14.24 20.99
C LEU A 320 8.36 -14.49 21.11
N SER A 321 7.99 -15.32 22.08
CA SER A 321 6.57 -15.56 22.41
C SER A 321 5.90 -14.33 22.99
N ASP A 322 4.57 -14.25 22.86
CA ASP A 322 3.76 -13.15 23.43
C ASP A 322 4.00 -12.97 24.93
N GLN A 323 4.14 -14.08 25.66
CA GLN A 323 4.39 -14.06 27.11
C GLN A 323 5.76 -13.49 27.46
N GLU A 324 6.78 -13.79 26.67
CA GLU A 324 8.14 -13.25 26.88
C GLU A 324 8.19 -11.75 26.60
N ILE A 325 7.50 -11.28 25.56
CA ILE A 325 7.38 -9.85 25.24
C ILE A 325 6.63 -9.12 26.36
N LEU A 326 5.49 -9.63 26.81
CA LEU A 326 4.72 -9.02 27.91
C LEU A 326 5.51 -9.00 29.23
N ALA A 327 6.26 -10.06 29.54
CA ALA A 327 7.13 -10.10 30.71
C ALA A 327 8.25 -9.05 30.61
N SER A 328 8.85 -8.90 29.43
CA SER A 328 9.88 -7.90 29.17
C SER A 328 9.33 -6.47 29.25
N GLY A 329 8.15 -6.20 28.68
CA GLY A 329 7.46 -4.91 28.80
C GLY A 329 7.19 -4.52 30.26
N ARG A 330 6.67 -5.45 31.06
CA ARG A 330 6.44 -5.24 32.50
C ARG A 330 7.75 -5.03 33.28
N ALA A 331 8.85 -5.61 32.82
CA ALA A 331 10.18 -5.36 33.40
C ALA A 331 10.68 -3.95 33.06
N LEU A 332 10.52 -3.49 31.82
CA LEU A 332 10.87 -2.13 31.39
C LEU A 332 10.16 -1.08 32.24
N CYS A 333 8.88 -1.27 32.54
CA CYS A 333 8.11 -0.37 33.40
C CYS A 333 8.70 -0.14 34.80
N ARG A 334 9.47 -1.10 35.34
CA ARG A 334 10.03 -1.02 36.70
C ARG A 334 11.41 -0.34 36.73
N THR A 335 12.06 -0.22 35.58
CA THR A 335 13.36 0.42 35.46
C THR A 335 13.22 1.94 35.48
N LYS A 336 14.21 2.62 36.07
CA LYS A 336 14.25 4.09 36.15
C LYS A 336 15.39 4.72 35.35
N ASN A 337 16.35 3.91 34.92
CA ASN A 337 17.55 4.32 34.19
C ASN A 337 17.57 3.69 32.79
N ARG A 338 18.16 4.44 31.86
CA ARG A 338 18.24 4.06 30.45
C ARG A 338 19.10 2.81 30.23
N ASP A 339 20.18 2.68 30.98
CA ASP A 339 21.10 1.54 30.89
C ASP A 339 20.44 0.20 31.23
N GLU A 340 19.50 0.16 32.19
CA GLU A 340 18.76 -1.08 32.50
C GLU A 340 17.73 -1.41 31.42
N GLN A 341 17.07 -0.39 30.84
CA GLN A 341 16.16 -0.61 29.71
C GLN A 341 16.91 -1.21 28.52
N GLU A 342 18.07 -0.63 28.19
CA GLU A 342 18.93 -1.13 27.13
C GLU A 342 19.38 -2.57 27.39
N ALA A 343 19.77 -2.89 28.63
CA ALA A 343 20.16 -4.25 29.00
C ALA A 343 19.01 -5.27 28.90
N ILE A 344 17.77 -4.87 29.22
CA ILE A 344 16.59 -5.73 29.06
C ILE A 344 16.32 -5.99 27.58
N LEU A 345 16.29 -4.93 26.76
CA LEU A 345 16.04 -5.03 25.33
C LEU A 345 17.14 -5.83 24.61
N ALA A 346 18.41 -5.61 24.96
CA ALA A 346 19.54 -6.35 24.40
C ALA A 346 19.45 -7.85 24.73
N ARG A 347 19.08 -8.21 25.98
CA ARG A 347 18.88 -9.61 26.39
C ARG A 347 17.72 -10.26 25.64
N ALA A 348 16.68 -9.49 25.34
CA ALA A 348 15.53 -9.93 24.55
C ALA A 348 15.81 -9.98 23.03
N GLY A 349 17.03 -9.66 22.58
CA GLY A 349 17.39 -9.71 21.16
C GLY A 349 16.81 -8.56 20.33
N SER A 350 16.47 -7.43 20.95
CA SER A 350 16.01 -6.23 20.24
C SER A 350 17.07 -5.76 19.25
N ALA A 351 16.65 -5.35 18.05
CA ALA A 351 17.52 -4.70 17.07
C ALA A 351 17.84 -3.25 17.42
N ARG A 352 17.13 -2.66 18.39
CA ARG A 352 17.25 -1.25 18.78
C ARG A 352 17.35 -1.04 20.31
N PRO A 353 18.27 -1.73 21.01
CA PRO A 353 18.29 -1.72 22.47
C PRO A 353 18.57 -0.32 23.05
N GLY A 354 19.44 0.48 22.40
CA GLY A 354 19.78 1.83 22.85
C GLY A 354 18.67 2.87 22.70
N TRP A 355 17.57 2.54 22.02
CA TRP A 355 16.42 3.45 21.87
C TRP A 355 15.57 3.50 23.15
N GLY A 356 15.59 2.42 23.94
CA GLY A 356 14.74 2.28 25.12
C GLY A 356 13.29 1.94 24.76
N ALA A 357 12.39 2.13 25.72
CA ALA A 357 10.95 1.97 25.51
C ALA A 357 10.21 3.26 25.87
N ASP A 358 9.39 3.76 24.93
CA ASP A 358 8.64 4.98 25.13
C ASP A 358 7.48 4.79 26.13
N PRO A 359 7.18 5.79 26.99
CA PRO A 359 6.01 5.74 27.87
C PRO A 359 4.70 5.48 27.12
N TRP A 360 4.58 5.98 25.89
CA TRP A 360 3.45 5.75 24.98
C TRP A 360 3.23 4.27 24.65
N ASP A 361 4.28 3.44 24.66
CA ASP A 361 4.18 2.01 24.43
C ASP A 361 3.97 1.26 25.74
N LEU A 362 4.61 1.69 26.83
CA LEU A 362 4.53 1.02 28.12
C LEU A 362 3.18 1.22 28.84
N VAL A 363 2.43 2.29 28.51
CA VAL A 363 1.12 2.58 29.14
C VAL A 363 0.14 1.42 29.02
N TYR A 364 0.22 0.59 27.98
CA TYR A 364 -0.67 -0.55 27.78
C TYR A 364 -0.41 -1.69 28.77
N VAL A 365 0.84 -1.90 29.20
CA VAL A 365 1.20 -3.00 30.11
C VAL A 365 1.33 -2.59 31.58
N CYS A 366 1.54 -1.30 31.87
CA CYS A 366 1.73 -0.79 33.23
C CYS A 366 1.15 0.63 33.43
N PRO A 367 -0.15 0.82 33.19
CA PRO A 367 -0.76 2.15 33.20
C PRO A 367 -0.68 2.86 34.55
N GLU A 368 -0.62 2.14 35.66
CA GLU A 368 -0.52 2.73 36.99
C GLU A 368 0.84 3.40 37.22
N ILE A 369 1.90 2.85 36.62
CA ILE A 369 3.27 3.39 36.75
C ILE A 369 3.43 4.57 35.78
N ILE A 370 3.09 4.36 34.51
CA ILE A 370 3.25 5.39 33.48
C ILE A 370 2.29 6.55 33.73
N GLY A 371 1.04 6.27 34.09
CA GLY A 371 0.03 7.29 34.34
C GLY A 371 0.30 8.16 35.58
N ALA A 372 1.18 7.73 36.49
CA ALA A 372 1.61 8.56 37.62
C ALA A 372 2.47 9.75 37.19
N THR A 373 3.24 9.60 36.09
CA THR A 373 4.07 10.66 35.52
C THR A 373 3.47 11.28 34.25
N HIS A 374 2.66 10.50 33.51
CA HIS A 374 2.07 10.87 32.23
C HIS A 374 0.54 10.64 32.22
N PRO A 375 -0.24 11.36 33.04
CA PRO A 375 -1.68 11.16 33.14
C PRO A 375 -2.44 11.44 31.84
N GLU A 376 -1.86 12.22 30.93
CA GLU A 376 -2.39 12.50 29.59
C GLU A 376 -2.49 11.24 28.72
N LEU A 377 -1.63 10.24 28.93
CA LEU A 377 -1.64 8.99 28.18
C LEU A 377 -2.81 8.08 28.55
N LEU A 378 -3.43 8.31 29.71
CA LEU A 378 -4.58 7.56 30.17
C LEU A 378 -5.91 8.05 29.57
N ARG A 379 -5.90 9.23 28.92
CA ARG A 379 -7.12 9.86 28.40
C ARG A 379 -7.66 9.06 27.21
N SER A 380 -8.99 8.96 27.15
CA SER A 380 -9.69 8.49 25.95
C SER A 380 -9.46 9.45 24.79
N THR A 381 -9.71 9.01 23.55
CA THR A 381 -9.60 9.89 22.38
C THR A 381 -10.57 11.07 22.49
N ALA A 382 -11.75 10.86 23.07
CA ALA A 382 -12.72 11.93 23.31
C ALA A 382 -12.20 12.97 24.33
N GLU A 383 -11.62 12.53 25.45
CA GLU A 383 -11.04 13.43 26.45
C GLU A 383 -9.82 14.18 25.92
N ARG A 384 -8.96 13.49 25.15
CA ARG A 384 -7.81 14.13 24.49
C ARG A 384 -8.27 15.19 23.49
N LYS A 385 -9.30 14.91 22.67
CA LYS A 385 -9.90 15.89 21.75
C LYS A 385 -10.49 17.08 22.51
N ALA A 386 -11.19 16.83 23.61
CA ALA A 386 -11.75 17.89 24.46
C ALA A 386 -10.66 18.75 25.12
N ALA A 387 -9.61 18.13 25.66
CA ALA A 387 -8.47 18.82 26.25
C ALA A 387 -7.70 19.65 25.20
N ASN A 388 -7.47 19.10 24.01
CA ASN A 388 -6.83 19.83 22.91
C ASN A 388 -7.67 21.02 22.46
N THR A 389 -9.00 20.83 22.33
CA THR A 389 -9.92 21.93 21.99
C THR A 389 -9.91 23.03 23.05
N ALA A 390 -9.88 22.67 24.33
CA ALA A 390 -9.78 23.63 25.42
C ALA A 390 -8.44 24.38 25.41
N HIS A 391 -7.33 23.68 25.16
CA HIS A 391 -6.00 24.28 25.02
C HIS A 391 -5.95 25.26 23.85
N ILE A 392 -6.40 24.87 22.66
CA ILE A 392 -6.48 25.75 21.48
C ILE A 392 -7.36 26.97 21.78
N ALA A 393 -8.49 26.81 22.48
CA ALA A 393 -9.34 27.92 22.86
C ALA A 393 -8.66 28.88 23.85
N GLU A 394 -7.88 28.36 24.81
CA GLU A 394 -7.08 29.15 25.74
C GLU A 394 -5.98 29.93 25.02
N GLU A 395 -5.21 29.28 24.13
CA GLU A 395 -4.18 29.93 23.33
C GLU A 395 -4.76 31.01 22.40
N ASN A 396 -5.87 30.73 21.74
CA ASN A 396 -6.60 31.72 20.94
C ASN A 396 -7.05 32.92 21.79
N ALA A 397 -7.42 32.70 23.05
CA ALA A 397 -7.86 33.76 23.96
C ALA A 397 -6.72 34.69 24.38
N LYS A 398 -5.45 34.31 24.19
CA LYS A 398 -4.29 35.19 24.39
C LYS A 398 -4.11 36.17 23.23
N CYS A 399 -4.44 35.74 22.00
CA CYS A 399 -4.29 36.59 20.83
C CYS A 399 -5.27 37.78 20.81
N ARG A 400 -4.77 38.93 20.33
CA ARG A 400 -5.52 40.19 20.22
C ARG A 400 -5.33 40.77 18.83
N ASP A 401 -6.40 41.31 18.27
CA ASP A 401 -6.35 42.06 17.02
C ASP A 401 -5.42 43.28 17.18
N PRO A 402 -4.28 43.35 16.47
CA PRO A 402 -3.32 44.46 16.57
C PRO A 402 -3.81 45.73 15.85
N TRP A 403 -5.00 45.71 15.24
CA TRP A 403 -5.62 46.86 14.61
C TRP A 403 -7.15 46.94 14.84
N PRO A 404 -7.63 47.03 16.10
CA PRO A 404 -9.04 46.86 16.43
C PRO A 404 -9.94 47.98 15.89
N ARG A 405 -9.36 49.17 15.65
CA ARG A 405 -10.10 50.33 15.11
C ARG A 405 -10.39 50.22 13.61
N ALA A 406 -9.58 49.48 12.85
CA ALA A 406 -9.81 49.28 11.41
C ALA A 406 -10.43 47.90 11.19
N LYS A 407 -11.75 47.88 11.00
CA LYS A 407 -12.48 46.64 10.76
C LYS A 407 -12.40 46.26 9.28
N GLY A 408 -11.96 45.03 9.01
CA GLY A 408 -12.09 44.43 7.69
C GLY A 408 -13.56 44.15 7.37
N VAL A 409 -13.88 43.96 6.08
CA VAL A 409 -15.15 43.39 5.62
C VAL A 409 -15.33 42.00 6.21
N VAL A 410 -14.25 41.23 6.22
CA VAL A 410 -14.09 40.00 6.98
C VAL A 410 -12.76 40.07 7.72
N GLN A 411 -12.71 39.46 8.91
CA GLN A 411 -11.51 39.40 9.73
C GLN A 411 -11.59 38.24 10.72
N ALA A 412 -10.43 37.72 11.10
CA ALA A 412 -10.28 36.76 12.19
C ALA A 412 -8.93 36.98 12.87
N THR A 413 -8.86 36.61 14.15
CA THR A 413 -7.64 36.58 14.95
C THR A 413 -7.60 35.23 15.66
N ALA A 414 -6.50 34.51 15.54
CA ALA A 414 -6.28 33.22 16.19
C ALA A 414 -4.79 33.02 16.47
N LYS A 415 -4.49 32.04 17.33
CA LYS A 415 -3.16 31.46 17.41
C LYS A 415 -2.94 30.60 16.15
N TYR A 416 -1.78 30.73 15.55
CA TYR A 416 -1.34 29.88 14.45
C TYR A 416 -0.20 29.00 14.96
N PHE A 417 -0.36 27.69 14.86
CA PHE A 417 0.60 26.70 15.33
C PHE A 417 1.50 26.26 14.17
N LEU A 418 2.79 26.10 14.46
CA LEU A 418 3.87 25.74 13.52
C LEU A 418 4.60 24.48 14.05
N PHE A 419 5.26 23.74 13.17
CA PHE A 419 6.15 22.65 13.59
C PHE A 419 7.37 23.19 14.34
N ALA A 420 7.72 22.54 15.44
CA ALA A 420 8.86 22.92 16.28
C ALA A 420 10.24 22.73 15.62
N ASP A 421 10.31 21.99 14.51
CA ASP A 421 11.57 21.59 13.85
C ASP A 421 11.71 22.13 12.40
N GLY A 422 11.06 23.25 12.05
CA GLY A 422 11.46 24.01 10.85
C GLY A 422 10.37 24.35 9.84
N ASP A 423 9.14 24.65 10.27
CA ASP A 423 8.17 25.25 9.36
C ASP A 423 8.67 26.61 8.85
N HIS A 424 8.57 26.84 7.53
CA HIS A 424 9.00 28.08 6.88
C HIS A 424 8.05 29.27 7.12
N GLY A 425 7.07 29.13 8.02
CA GLY A 425 5.96 30.06 8.25
C GLY A 425 4.62 29.51 7.77
N TYR A 426 3.75 30.39 7.25
CA TYR A 426 2.41 29.99 6.79
C TYR A 426 2.03 30.57 5.43
N LEU A 427 1.18 29.85 4.71
CA LEU A 427 0.75 30.22 3.36
C LEU A 427 -0.60 30.94 3.38
N VAL A 428 -0.69 32.09 2.70
CA VAL A 428 -1.96 32.64 2.22
C VAL A 428 -2.14 32.18 0.79
N HIS A 429 -3.16 31.37 0.52
CA HIS A 429 -3.31 30.72 -0.78
C HIS A 429 -4.77 30.54 -1.21
N ASP A 430 -4.97 30.20 -2.49
CA ASP A 430 -6.25 29.77 -3.06
C ASP A 430 -6.35 28.23 -3.02
N PRO A 431 -7.06 27.62 -2.04
CA PRO A 431 -7.05 26.17 -1.83
C PRO A 431 -7.74 25.36 -2.93
N GLN A 432 -8.37 26.03 -3.90
CA GLN A 432 -9.08 25.38 -5.00
C GLN A 432 -8.40 25.64 -6.36
N ASP A 433 -7.22 26.26 -6.38
CA ASP A 433 -6.42 26.41 -7.59
C ASP A 433 -5.66 25.11 -7.87
N GLU A 434 -5.82 24.54 -9.07
CA GLU A 434 -5.13 23.31 -9.47
C GLU A 434 -3.60 23.47 -9.48
N ALA A 435 -3.11 24.71 -9.60
CA ALA A 435 -1.69 25.03 -9.57
C ALA A 435 -1.18 25.47 -8.18
N VAL A 436 -1.98 25.26 -7.11
CA VAL A 436 -1.63 25.76 -5.77
C VAL A 436 -0.39 25.08 -5.19
N ASP A 437 -0.20 23.78 -5.42
CA ASP A 437 0.93 23.04 -4.86
C ASP A 437 2.26 23.52 -5.47
N GLU A 438 2.32 23.60 -6.81
CA GLU A 438 3.47 24.18 -7.52
C GLU A 438 3.73 25.63 -7.11
N ALA A 439 2.67 26.41 -6.90
CA ALA A 439 2.79 27.80 -6.44
C ALA A 439 3.27 27.88 -4.98
N ALA A 440 2.85 26.97 -4.11
CA ALA A 440 3.29 26.90 -2.72
C ALA A 440 4.77 26.52 -2.63
N GLU A 441 5.21 25.50 -3.36
CA GLU A 441 6.63 25.12 -3.46
C GLU A 441 7.49 26.28 -3.95
N GLN A 442 7.09 26.95 -5.03
CA GLN A 442 7.82 28.13 -5.53
C GLN A 442 7.80 29.31 -4.55
N ALA A 443 6.77 29.45 -3.72
CA ALA A 443 6.73 30.46 -2.68
C ALA A 443 7.69 30.09 -1.53
N ILE A 444 7.79 28.81 -1.17
CA ILE A 444 8.76 28.30 -0.19
C ILE A 444 10.18 28.60 -0.65
N ASP A 445 10.55 28.25 -1.89
CA ASP A 445 11.90 28.50 -2.40
C ASP A 445 12.28 29.99 -2.34
N LYS A 446 11.32 30.87 -2.68
CA LYS A 446 11.53 32.32 -2.75
C LYS A 446 11.54 33.02 -1.40
N VAL A 447 11.13 32.37 -0.31
CA VAL A 447 11.14 33.02 1.02
C VAL A 447 12.55 33.33 1.48
N TYR A 448 13.53 32.59 0.96
CA TYR A 448 14.96 32.74 1.23
C TYR A 448 15.71 33.60 0.20
N ASP A 449 15.01 34.15 -0.80
CA ASP A 449 15.63 35.02 -1.81
C ASP A 449 16.09 36.37 -1.21
N ASP A 450 15.44 36.82 -0.14
CA ASP A 450 15.73 38.07 0.56
C ASP A 450 15.42 38.00 2.06
N ASP A 451 15.88 39.00 2.81
CA ASP A 451 15.70 39.10 4.27
C ASP A 451 14.26 39.43 4.71
N ALA A 452 13.33 39.61 3.77
CA ALA A 452 11.96 40.01 4.07
C ALA A 452 11.02 38.82 4.34
N LEU A 453 11.55 37.58 4.32
CA LEU A 453 10.88 36.35 4.76
C LEU A 453 9.50 36.16 4.13
N ILE A 454 9.32 36.62 2.89
CA ILE A 454 8.07 36.52 2.15
C ILE A 454 8.35 36.03 0.73
N GLY A 455 7.83 34.84 0.45
CA GLY A 455 7.89 34.22 -0.87
C GLY A 455 6.56 34.36 -1.61
N VAL A 456 6.62 34.67 -2.91
CA VAL A 456 5.43 34.95 -3.72
C VAL A 456 5.46 34.16 -5.02
N ALA A 457 4.39 33.40 -5.27
CA ALA A 457 4.19 32.71 -6.53
C ALA A 457 2.70 32.60 -6.84
N GLY A 458 2.25 33.36 -7.85
CA GLY A 458 0.89 33.24 -8.40
C GLY A 458 -0.22 33.43 -7.36
N SER A 459 -0.83 32.30 -6.97
CA SER A 459 -1.95 32.20 -6.03
C SER A 459 -1.54 31.85 -4.60
N ALA A 460 -0.24 31.77 -4.31
CA ALA A 460 0.32 31.51 -2.98
C ALA A 460 1.31 32.59 -2.54
N VAL A 461 1.25 32.94 -1.26
CA VAL A 461 2.22 33.79 -0.57
C VAL A 461 2.62 33.11 0.73
N LEU A 462 3.89 32.78 0.88
CA LEU A 462 4.45 32.29 2.15
C LEU A 462 4.90 33.49 2.98
N ILE A 463 4.54 33.51 4.26
CA ILE A 463 4.97 34.50 5.23
C ILE A 463 5.73 33.76 6.32
N GLY A 464 7.04 33.95 6.37
CA GLY A 464 7.94 33.40 7.38
C GLY A 464 7.80 34.08 8.74
N HIS A 465 8.33 33.41 9.75
CA HIS A 465 8.50 33.93 11.12
C HIS A 465 9.93 34.45 11.30
N VAL A 466 10.11 35.38 12.24
CA VAL A 466 11.40 36.05 12.50
C VAL A 466 12.22 35.31 13.55
N GLU A 467 11.56 34.71 14.54
CA GLU A 467 12.19 33.90 15.58
C GLU A 467 11.81 32.43 15.44
N ASP A 468 12.64 31.52 15.96
CA ASP A 468 12.35 30.09 15.96
C ASP A 468 11.19 29.79 16.93
N VAL A 469 9.97 30.00 16.44
CA VAL A 469 8.72 29.92 17.20
C VAL A 469 7.88 28.73 16.75
N VAL A 470 7.28 28.07 17.74
CA VAL A 470 6.33 26.97 17.53
C VAL A 470 4.90 27.47 17.32
N ASP A 471 4.65 28.75 17.59
CA ASP A 471 3.35 29.38 17.41
C ASP A 471 3.46 30.93 17.33
N LEU A 472 2.41 31.57 16.80
CA LEU A 472 2.33 33.02 16.72
C LEU A 472 0.87 33.51 16.75
N CYS A 473 0.65 34.79 17.04
CA CYS A 473 -0.69 35.38 16.95
C CYS A 473 -0.94 35.95 15.55
N LEU A 474 -1.84 35.33 14.81
CA LEU A 474 -2.20 35.73 13.45
C LEU A 474 -3.53 36.48 13.43
N THR A 475 -3.53 37.67 12.82
CA THR A 475 -4.75 38.39 12.45
C THR A 475 -4.83 38.57 10.95
N VAL A 476 -5.93 38.12 10.33
CA VAL A 476 -6.20 38.32 8.91
C VAL A 476 -7.36 39.30 8.73
N LYS A 477 -7.25 40.22 7.77
CA LYS A 477 -8.31 41.20 7.44
C LYS A 477 -8.42 41.42 5.95
N ALA A 478 -9.64 41.48 5.43
CA ALA A 478 -9.90 41.89 4.05
C ALA A 478 -10.57 43.26 3.98
N PHE A 479 -10.11 44.16 3.10
CA PHE A 479 -10.70 45.49 2.91
C PHE A 479 -11.15 45.70 1.46
N ARG A 480 -12.22 46.48 1.25
CA ARG A 480 -12.70 46.84 -0.09
C ARG A 480 -11.72 47.74 -0.86
N THR A 481 -10.92 48.49 -0.12
CA THR A 481 -9.96 49.47 -0.62
C THR A 481 -8.67 49.37 0.17
N ALA A 482 -7.56 49.80 -0.41
CA ALA A 482 -6.27 49.83 0.26
C ALA A 482 -6.36 50.58 1.60
N PRO A 483 -6.10 49.93 2.74
CA PRO A 483 -6.12 50.61 4.03
C PRO A 483 -4.83 51.41 4.26
N PRO A 484 -4.84 52.44 5.13
CA PRO A 484 -3.68 53.27 5.41
C PRO A 484 -2.45 52.44 5.78
N GLN A 485 -1.27 52.86 5.31
CA GLN A 485 -0.01 52.23 5.72
C GLN A 485 0.30 52.56 7.17
N ARG A 486 0.88 51.59 7.90
CA ARG A 486 1.23 51.74 9.32
C ARG A 486 2.57 51.06 9.59
N THR A 487 3.65 51.83 9.56
CA THR A 487 5.00 51.33 9.84
C THR A 487 5.36 51.46 11.33
N ALA A 488 4.70 52.37 12.05
CA ALA A 488 4.96 52.57 13.47
C ALA A 488 4.57 51.33 14.31
N GLY A 489 5.51 50.86 15.13
CA GLY A 489 5.32 49.72 16.04
C GLY A 489 5.34 48.35 15.37
N TRP A 490 5.86 48.26 14.14
CA TRP A 490 6.12 47.02 13.42
C TRP A 490 7.61 46.93 13.08
N ASP A 491 8.10 45.71 12.90
CA ASP A 491 9.50 45.45 12.56
C ASP A 491 9.65 45.18 11.07
N GLN A 492 8.68 44.51 10.46
CA GLN A 492 8.60 44.32 9.01
C GLN A 492 7.21 44.67 8.47
N VAL A 493 7.18 45.36 7.31
CA VAL A 493 5.96 45.65 6.56
C VAL A 493 6.22 45.47 5.06
N ASN A 494 5.55 44.48 4.49
CA ASN A 494 5.76 44.06 3.11
C ASN A 494 4.43 43.97 2.37
N GLU A 495 4.35 44.53 1.16
CA GLU A 495 3.16 44.45 0.31
C GLU A 495 3.46 43.75 -1.02
N VAL A 496 2.77 42.63 -1.26
CA VAL A 496 3.00 41.71 -2.38
C VAL A 496 1.72 41.48 -3.20
N PRO A 497 1.86 41.12 -4.49
CA PRO A 497 0.72 40.69 -5.29
C PRO A 497 0.30 39.25 -4.95
N ILE A 498 -1.00 38.97 -5.01
CA ILE A 498 -1.54 37.59 -4.97
C ILE A 498 -2.75 37.47 -5.90
N VAL A 499 -2.93 36.32 -6.53
CA VAL A 499 -4.05 36.04 -7.43
C VAL A 499 -5.00 35.03 -6.81
N SER A 500 -6.29 35.33 -6.79
CA SER A 500 -7.34 34.34 -6.48
C SER A 500 -8.01 33.92 -7.77
N ARG A 501 -7.81 32.66 -8.18
CA ARG A 501 -8.39 32.11 -9.43
C ARG A 501 -9.79 31.58 -9.23
N THR A 502 -10.08 31.09 -8.03
CA THR A 502 -11.40 30.53 -7.68
C THR A 502 -12.28 31.55 -6.97
N GLY A 503 -11.68 32.63 -6.46
CA GLY A 503 -12.34 33.60 -5.60
C GLY A 503 -12.26 33.21 -4.13
N ARG A 504 -11.32 32.33 -3.78
CA ARG A 504 -10.95 31.98 -2.41
C ARG A 504 -9.51 32.39 -2.15
N LEU A 505 -9.28 32.98 -0.98
CA LEU A 505 -7.95 33.15 -0.38
C LEU A 505 -8.10 32.91 1.12
N THR A 506 -7.28 32.04 1.70
CA THR A 506 -7.30 31.75 3.13
C THR A 506 -5.90 31.36 3.61
N VAL A 507 -5.75 31.18 4.92
CA VAL A 507 -4.63 30.45 5.52
C VAL A 507 -5.09 29.03 5.90
N PRO A 508 -4.18 28.05 5.97
CA PRO A 508 -4.47 26.72 6.48
C PRO A 508 -5.09 26.79 7.88
N GLU A 509 -6.20 26.09 8.05
CA GLU A 509 -6.81 25.84 9.35
C GLU A 509 -6.27 24.53 9.91
N MET A 510 -6.17 24.44 11.24
CA MET A 510 -5.79 23.19 11.89
C MET A 510 -6.87 22.13 11.62
N GLY A 511 -6.49 21.06 10.91
CA GLY A 511 -7.39 19.94 10.59
C GLY A 511 -7.73 19.07 11.80
N GLU A 512 -8.70 18.15 11.65
CA GLU A 512 -8.99 17.17 12.71
C GLU A 512 -7.76 16.28 12.97
N GLY A 513 -7.10 16.51 14.12
CA GLY A 513 -5.89 15.76 14.50
C GLY A 513 -4.59 16.26 13.88
N GLY A 514 -4.60 17.44 13.22
CA GLY A 514 -3.38 18.10 12.77
C GLY A 514 -2.78 18.99 13.86
N ASP A 515 -1.45 19.09 13.88
CA ASP A 515 -0.70 19.90 14.86
C ASP A 515 -0.31 21.29 14.33
N VAL A 516 -0.59 21.59 13.05
CA VAL A 516 -0.21 22.84 12.37
C VAL A 516 -1.41 23.52 11.75
N GLY A 517 -1.42 24.86 11.80
CA GLY A 517 -2.45 25.70 11.20
C GLY A 517 -3.11 26.67 12.17
N ALA A 518 -4.08 27.42 11.67
CA ALA A 518 -4.87 28.32 12.49
C ALA A 518 -5.77 27.56 13.47
N GLY A 519 -5.68 27.90 14.76
CA GLY A 519 -6.49 27.30 15.83
C GLY A 519 -7.96 27.74 15.82
N ALA A 520 -8.41 28.53 14.84
CA ALA A 520 -9.80 28.92 14.67
C ALA A 520 -10.14 29.07 13.18
N PRO A 521 -11.43 28.99 12.79
CA PRO A 521 -11.84 29.14 11.40
C PRO A 521 -11.41 30.48 10.79
N MET A 522 -10.89 30.43 9.56
CA MET A 522 -10.31 31.56 8.85
C MET A 522 -11.22 32.00 7.69
N PRO A 523 -11.51 33.31 7.56
CA PRO A 523 -12.44 33.79 6.57
C PRO A 523 -11.82 33.79 5.17
N ASN A 524 -12.66 33.68 4.15
CA ASN A 524 -12.23 33.94 2.78
C ASN A 524 -11.84 35.43 2.59
N LEU A 525 -10.57 35.68 2.31
CA LEU A 525 -9.99 37.01 2.13
C LEU A 525 -10.23 37.60 0.73
N ALA A 526 -10.65 36.79 -0.26
CA ALA A 526 -10.96 37.21 -1.62
C ALA A 526 -12.39 37.80 -1.73
N ILE A 527 -12.65 38.90 -1.02
CA ILE A 527 -13.99 39.50 -0.88
C ILE A 527 -14.60 40.05 -2.18
N ALA A 528 -13.80 40.24 -3.24
CA ALA A 528 -14.26 40.66 -4.56
C ALA A 528 -14.40 39.48 -5.55
N GLY A 529 -14.29 38.24 -5.06
CA GLY A 529 -14.30 37.04 -5.87
C GLY A 529 -13.00 36.82 -6.63
N LYS A 530 -13.08 36.21 -7.82
CA LYS A 530 -11.92 35.93 -8.67
C LYS A 530 -11.21 37.22 -9.08
N GLY A 531 -9.90 37.27 -8.98
CA GLY A 531 -9.14 38.43 -9.42
C GLY A 531 -7.78 38.60 -8.76
N ARG A 532 -7.23 39.80 -8.92
CA ARG A 532 -5.94 40.19 -8.36
C ARG A 532 -6.13 40.99 -7.09
N TYR A 533 -5.32 40.64 -6.10
CA TYR A 533 -5.31 41.24 -4.79
C TYR A 533 -3.90 41.71 -4.44
N ARG A 534 -3.85 42.56 -3.43
CA ARG A 534 -2.64 42.97 -2.73
C ARG A 534 -2.75 42.40 -1.33
N LEU A 535 -1.68 41.76 -0.90
CA LEU A 535 -1.49 41.29 0.45
C LEU A 535 -0.43 42.16 1.10
N ARG A 536 -0.72 42.71 2.27
CA ARG A 536 0.24 43.40 3.10
C ARG A 536 0.41 42.65 4.41
N ALA A 537 1.61 42.14 4.63
CA ALA A 537 2.01 41.47 5.87
C ALA A 537 2.72 42.48 6.77
N TYR A 538 2.36 42.45 8.05
CA TYR A 538 3.02 43.19 9.10
C TYR A 538 3.48 42.18 10.16
N VAL A 539 4.75 42.24 10.53
CA VAL A 539 5.37 41.32 11.50
C VAL A 539 6.05 42.14 12.59
N ARG A 540 5.91 41.70 13.84
CA ARG A 540 6.61 42.22 15.00
C ARG A 540 6.79 41.14 16.05
N VAL A 541 7.83 41.30 16.85
CA VAL A 541 8.01 40.55 18.10
C VAL A 541 7.78 41.53 19.25
N ASP A 542 6.91 41.18 20.20
CA ASP A 542 6.67 42.04 21.36
C ASP A 542 7.74 41.88 22.45
N ASP A 543 7.70 42.74 23.47
CA ASP A 543 8.70 42.73 24.56
C ASP A 543 8.71 41.43 25.38
N ALA A 544 7.68 40.59 25.25
CA ALA A 544 7.59 39.28 25.90
C ALA A 544 8.14 38.14 25.01
N GLY A 545 8.60 38.45 23.79
CA GLY A 545 9.06 37.47 22.81
C GLY A 545 7.92 36.79 22.04
N GLU A 546 6.69 37.29 22.12
CA GLU A 546 5.58 36.74 21.31
C GLU A 546 5.54 37.40 19.94
N GLU A 547 5.62 36.57 18.89
CA GLU A 547 5.52 37.01 17.51
C GLU A 547 4.05 37.24 17.09
N GLN A 548 3.80 38.38 16.44
CA GLN A 548 2.46 38.83 16.05
C GLN A 548 2.42 39.24 14.58
N HIS A 549 1.51 38.62 13.83
CA HIS A 549 1.33 38.87 12.40
C HIS A 549 -0.03 39.52 12.13
N LEU A 550 -0.03 40.54 11.29
CA LEU A 550 -1.23 41.10 10.69
C LEU A 550 -1.14 40.97 9.17
N VAL A 551 -2.06 40.22 8.57
CA VAL A 551 -2.18 40.05 7.13
C VAL A 551 -3.40 40.80 6.65
N VAL A 552 -3.19 41.69 5.68
CA VAL A 552 -4.24 42.54 5.13
C VAL A 552 -4.37 42.33 3.63
N VAL A 553 -5.54 41.90 3.18
CA VAL A 553 -5.82 41.64 1.76
C VAL A 553 -6.82 42.66 1.21
N PHE A 554 -6.56 43.22 0.04
CA PHE A 554 -7.48 44.14 -0.63
C PHE A 554 -7.37 44.05 -2.16
N PRO A 555 -8.42 44.35 -2.93
CA PRO A 555 -8.35 44.33 -4.39
C PRO A 555 -7.27 45.28 -4.93
N GLY A 556 -6.47 44.83 -5.89
CA GLY A 556 -5.47 45.68 -6.53
C GLY A 556 -4.73 45.01 -7.68
N ALA A 557 -4.45 45.78 -8.74
CA ALA A 557 -3.90 45.26 -9.99
C ALA A 557 -2.36 45.29 -10.08
N SER A 558 -1.69 45.94 -9.13
CA SER A 558 -0.23 46.10 -9.12
C SER A 558 0.48 44.75 -8.97
N ARG A 559 1.47 44.50 -9.84
CA ARG A 559 2.35 43.32 -9.80
C ARG A 559 3.66 43.56 -9.05
N LYS A 560 3.91 44.78 -8.57
CA LYS A 560 5.18 45.12 -7.90
C LYS A 560 5.17 44.66 -6.45
N ARG A 561 6.27 44.07 -5.97
CA ARG A 561 6.55 43.99 -4.53
C ARG A 561 6.90 45.39 -4.04
N LEU A 562 6.38 45.77 -2.87
CA LEU A 562 6.70 47.02 -2.20
C LEU A 562 7.16 46.67 -0.79
N GLU A 563 8.45 46.82 -0.54
CA GLU A 563 9.00 46.82 0.80
C GLU A 563 8.73 48.20 1.42
N VAL A 564 8.00 48.22 2.54
CA VAL A 564 7.55 49.47 3.17
C VAL A 564 8.38 49.79 4.41
N LEU A 565 8.82 48.76 5.14
CA LEU A 565 9.72 48.85 6.29
C LEU A 565 10.38 47.49 6.56
N THR A 566 11.69 47.50 6.81
CA THR A 566 12.46 46.40 7.40
C THR A 566 13.45 47.06 8.36
N LYS A 567 13.51 46.62 9.62
CA LYS A 567 14.38 47.21 10.66
C LYS A 567 15.71 46.51 10.82
#